data_AF-P16184-F1
#
_entry.id   AF-P16184-F1
#
_cell.length_a   1.000
_cell.length_b   1.000
_cell.length_c   1.000
_cell.angle_alpha   90.00
_cell.angle_beta   90.00
_cell.angle_gamma   90.00
#
_symmetry.space_group_name_H-M   'P 1'
#
loop_
_entity.id
_entity.type
_entity.pdbx_description
1 polymer ?
#
loop_
_entity_poly.entity_id
_entity_poly.type
_entity_poly.pdbx_seq_one_letter_code
_entity_poly.pdbx_strand_id
1 'polypeptide(L)'
;MNQQKSLTLIVALTTSYGIGRSNSLPWKLKKEISYFKRVTSFVPTFDSFESMNVVLMGRKTWESIPLQFRPLKGRINVVITRNESLDLGNGIHSAKSLDHALELLYRTYGSESSVQINRIFVIGGAQLYKAAMDHPKLDRIMATIIYKDIHCDVFFPLKFRDKEWSSVWKKEKHSDLESWVGTKVPHGKINEDGFDYEFEMWTRDL
;
A
#
# COMPACT_ATOMS: atom_id res chain seq x y z
N MET A 1 8.31 -6.75 24.79
CA MET A 1 8.40 -5.57 23.89
C MET A 1 7.33 -5.70 22.84
N ASN A 2 6.30 -4.86 22.85
CA ASN A 2 5.34 -4.79 21.75
C ASN A 2 6.03 -4.15 20.55
N GLN A 3 6.60 -4.97 19.67
CA GLN A 3 7.17 -4.50 18.41
C GLN A 3 6.03 -3.95 17.54
N GLN A 4 5.70 -2.67 17.69
CA GLN A 4 4.66 -2.03 16.91
C GLN A 4 5.10 -2.07 15.43
N LYS A 5 4.32 -2.73 14.59
CA LYS A 5 4.67 -3.05 13.20
C LYS A 5 4.98 -1.77 12.40
N SER A 6 6.00 -1.83 11.54
CA SER A 6 6.28 -0.77 10.58
C SER A 6 5.17 -0.68 9.52
N LEU A 7 5.06 0.50 8.91
CA LEU A 7 4.17 0.76 7.80
C LEU A 7 4.92 0.56 6.49
N THR A 8 4.29 -0.15 5.56
CA THR A 8 4.72 -0.19 4.17
C THR A 8 3.69 0.55 3.33
N LEU A 9 4.13 1.55 2.56
CA LEU A 9 3.29 2.19 1.56
C LEU A 9 3.41 1.41 0.25
N ILE A 10 2.30 1.20 -0.48
CA ILE A 10 2.34 0.64 -1.83
C ILE A 10 1.61 1.55 -2.80
N VAL A 11 2.24 1.90 -3.92
CA VAL A 11 1.73 2.90 -4.86
C VAL A 11 2.17 2.63 -6.29
N ALA A 12 1.28 2.84 -7.26
CA ALA A 12 1.64 3.00 -8.67
C ALA A 12 1.60 4.49 -9.04
N LEU A 13 2.68 5.01 -9.64
CA LEU A 13 2.81 6.42 -9.98
C LEU A 13 3.53 6.64 -11.31
N THR A 14 3.20 7.72 -12.00
CA THR A 14 3.97 8.20 -13.17
C THR A 14 5.35 8.72 -12.76
N THR A 15 6.23 8.96 -13.73
CA THR A 15 7.51 9.64 -13.48
C THR A 15 7.34 11.07 -12.92
N SER A 16 6.19 11.70 -13.15
CA SER A 16 5.79 13.00 -12.58
C SER A 16 5.04 12.87 -11.24
N TYR A 17 5.04 11.69 -10.61
CA TYR A 17 4.36 11.39 -9.34
C TYR A 17 2.82 11.47 -9.41
N GLY A 18 2.22 11.40 -10.59
CA GLY A 18 0.77 11.28 -10.75
C GLY A 18 0.27 9.89 -10.33
N ILE A 19 -0.78 9.83 -9.52
CA ILE A 19 -1.32 8.57 -8.96
C ILE A 19 -2.79 8.32 -9.31
N GLY A 20 -3.47 9.28 -9.91
CA GLY A 20 -4.89 9.16 -10.21
C GLY A 20 -5.42 10.27 -11.10
N ARG A 21 -6.56 9.97 -11.73
CA ARG A 21 -7.40 10.93 -12.44
C ARG A 21 -8.86 10.67 -12.14
N SER A 22 -9.62 11.71 -11.77
CA SER A 22 -11.08 11.64 -11.57
C SER A 22 -11.49 10.48 -10.65
N ASN A 23 -10.79 10.34 -9.52
CA ASN A 23 -10.98 9.28 -8.52
C ASN A 23 -10.76 7.84 -9.02
N SER A 24 -9.99 7.65 -10.09
CA SER A 24 -9.64 6.34 -10.65
C SER A 24 -8.17 6.27 -11.08
N LEU A 25 -7.68 5.07 -11.38
CA LEU A 25 -6.38 4.90 -12.03
C LEU A 25 -6.54 5.21 -13.53
N PRO A 26 -5.76 6.14 -14.12
CA PRO A 26 -5.87 6.49 -15.54
C PRO A 26 -5.25 5.44 -16.48
N TRP A 27 -4.86 4.28 -15.95
CA TRP A 27 -4.29 3.14 -16.67
C TRP A 27 -4.97 1.85 -16.24
N LYS A 28 -4.85 0.82 -17.08
CA LYS A 28 -5.32 -0.54 -16.82
C LYS A 28 -4.16 -1.51 -17.03
N LEU A 29 -3.47 -1.87 -15.94
CA LEU A 29 -2.29 -2.73 -15.97
C LEU A 29 -2.57 -3.99 -15.14
N LYS A 30 -2.96 -5.08 -15.81
CA LYS A 30 -3.40 -6.32 -15.13
C LYS A 30 -2.26 -6.99 -14.38
N LYS A 31 -1.03 -6.97 -14.94
CA LYS A 31 0.15 -7.53 -14.28
C LYS A 31 0.52 -6.69 -13.04
N GLU A 32 0.36 -5.37 -13.10
CA GLU A 32 0.54 -4.46 -11.95
C GLU A 32 -0.49 -4.74 -10.84
N ILE A 33 -1.78 -4.84 -11.19
CA ILE A 33 -2.83 -5.19 -10.21
C ILE A 33 -2.60 -6.58 -9.61
N SER A 34 -2.08 -7.53 -10.40
CA SER A 34 -1.69 -8.85 -9.92
C SER A 34 -0.51 -8.80 -8.96
N TYR A 35 0.47 -7.93 -9.22
CA TYR A 35 1.57 -7.63 -8.29
C TYR A 35 1.05 -6.99 -7.00
N PHE A 36 0.23 -5.94 -7.07
CA PHE A 36 -0.41 -5.31 -5.91
C PHE A 36 -1.15 -6.33 -5.04
N LYS A 37 -1.98 -7.18 -5.67
CA LYS A 37 -2.71 -8.24 -4.97
C LYS A 37 -1.73 -9.15 -4.22
N ARG A 38 -0.71 -9.65 -4.92
CA ARG A 38 0.28 -10.58 -4.36
C ARG A 38 1.01 -9.96 -3.18
N VAL A 39 1.58 -8.76 -3.34
CA VAL A 39 2.34 -8.07 -2.29
C VAL A 39 1.49 -7.81 -1.06
N THR A 40 0.24 -7.39 -1.26
CA THR A 40 -0.64 -7.05 -0.14
C THR A 40 -1.33 -8.25 0.49
N SER A 41 -1.46 -9.40 -0.18
CA SER A 41 -2.16 -10.57 0.37
C SER A 41 -1.23 -11.71 0.79
N PHE A 42 0.02 -11.73 0.35
CA PHE A 42 0.94 -12.82 0.68
C PHE A 42 1.36 -12.74 2.15
N VAL A 43 1.16 -13.86 2.85
CA VAL A 43 1.62 -14.10 4.21
C VAL A 43 2.41 -15.40 4.20
N PRO A 44 3.56 -15.48 4.89
CA PRO A 44 4.20 -16.76 5.14
C PRO A 44 3.26 -17.67 5.93
N THR A 45 3.22 -18.95 5.60
CA THR A 45 2.55 -19.96 6.42
C THR A 45 3.33 -20.13 7.72
N PHE A 46 2.66 -19.91 8.86
CA PHE A 46 3.18 -20.21 10.19
C PHE A 46 2.29 -21.26 10.85
N ASP A 47 2.89 -22.15 11.65
CA ASP A 47 2.21 -23.35 12.15
C ASP A 47 1.09 -23.07 13.18
N SER A 48 1.12 -21.91 13.86
CA SER A 48 0.34 -21.68 15.09
C SER A 48 -0.76 -20.62 15.00
N PHE A 49 -0.77 -19.76 13.99
CA PHE A 49 -1.76 -18.67 13.87
C PHE A 49 -2.16 -18.40 12.42
N GLU A 50 -3.43 -18.03 12.20
CA GLU A 50 -3.82 -17.40 10.94
C GLU A 50 -3.16 -16.02 10.89
N SER A 51 -2.34 -15.78 9.87
CA SER A 51 -1.68 -14.49 9.67
C SER A 51 -2.34 -13.75 8.52
N MET A 52 -2.62 -12.46 8.69
CA MET A 52 -3.17 -11.62 7.63
C MET A 52 -2.39 -10.31 7.52
N ASN A 53 -2.33 -9.78 6.30
CA ASN A 53 -1.88 -8.43 6.07
C ASN A 53 -3.07 -7.46 6.19
N VAL A 54 -2.76 -6.22 6.58
CA VAL A 54 -3.71 -5.13 6.65
C VAL A 54 -3.56 -4.22 5.44
N VAL A 55 -4.67 -3.74 4.89
CA VAL A 55 -4.71 -2.69 3.87
C VAL A 55 -5.49 -1.48 4.38
N LEU A 56 -4.76 -0.39 4.60
CA LEU A 56 -5.27 0.93 5.00
C LEU A 56 -5.51 1.78 3.75
N MET A 57 -6.71 2.35 3.62
CA MET A 57 -7.06 3.21 2.49
C MET A 57 -7.96 4.36 2.91
N GLY A 58 -7.90 5.49 2.21
CA GLY A 58 -8.89 6.56 2.39
C GLY A 58 -10.25 6.20 1.77
N ARG A 59 -11.33 6.84 2.26
CA ARG A 59 -12.70 6.68 1.73
C ARG A 59 -12.79 6.72 0.20
N LYS A 60 -12.16 7.71 -0.43
CA LYS A 60 -12.18 7.89 -1.89
C LYS A 60 -11.55 6.72 -2.65
N THR A 61 -10.50 6.11 -2.09
CA THR A 61 -9.86 4.91 -2.64
C THR A 61 -10.74 3.69 -2.44
N TRP A 62 -11.36 3.54 -1.27
CA TRP A 62 -12.36 2.48 -1.06
C TRP A 62 -13.47 2.56 -2.12
N GLU A 63 -14.00 3.77 -2.35
CA GLU A 63 -15.06 4.03 -3.34
C GLU A 63 -14.64 3.87 -4.80
N SER A 64 -13.34 3.89 -5.11
CA SER A 64 -12.85 3.68 -6.48
C SER A 64 -12.64 2.21 -6.85
N ILE A 65 -12.53 1.31 -5.86
CA ILE A 65 -12.38 -0.13 -6.09
C ILE A 65 -13.70 -0.69 -6.63
N PRO A 66 -13.77 -1.45 -7.73
CA PRO A 66 -15.05 -2.02 -8.18
C PRO A 66 -15.72 -2.92 -7.12
N LEU A 67 -17.06 -2.88 -7.02
CA LEU A 67 -17.83 -3.57 -5.95
C LEU A 67 -17.51 -5.08 -5.85
N GLN A 68 -17.31 -5.75 -6.99
CA GLN A 68 -16.97 -7.18 -7.05
C GLN A 68 -15.61 -7.53 -6.43
N PHE A 69 -14.76 -6.52 -6.18
CA PHE A 69 -13.46 -6.67 -5.54
C PHE A 69 -13.42 -6.11 -4.12
N ARG A 70 -14.55 -5.64 -3.58
CA ARG A 70 -14.69 -5.20 -2.18
C ARG A 70 -15.32 -6.31 -1.32
N PRO A 71 -14.86 -6.51 -0.08
CA PRO A 71 -13.55 -6.08 0.44
C PRO A 71 -12.41 -6.81 -0.30
N LEU A 72 -11.20 -6.28 -0.17
CA LEU A 72 -10.01 -6.90 -0.74
C LEU A 72 -9.75 -8.25 -0.05
N LYS A 73 -10.20 -9.36 -0.66
CA LYS A 73 -10.14 -10.73 -0.10
C LYS A 73 -8.73 -11.09 0.40
N GLY A 74 -8.67 -11.85 1.50
CA GLY A 74 -7.43 -12.33 2.13
C GLY A 74 -6.65 -11.25 2.88
N ARG A 75 -7.25 -10.10 3.16
CA ARG A 75 -6.65 -8.96 3.86
C ARG A 75 -7.62 -8.35 4.85
N ILE A 76 -7.10 -7.80 5.95
CA ILE A 76 -7.85 -6.97 6.87
C ILE A 76 -8.02 -5.60 6.21
N ASN A 77 -9.26 -5.21 5.90
CA ASN A 77 -9.55 -3.95 5.23
C ASN A 77 -9.86 -2.88 6.28
N VAL A 78 -9.16 -1.74 6.22
CA VAL A 78 -9.43 -0.58 7.07
C VAL A 78 -9.61 0.66 6.22
N VAL A 79 -10.77 1.30 6.35
CA VAL A 79 -11.10 2.54 5.65
C VAL A 79 -10.97 3.72 6.59
N ILE A 80 -10.07 4.65 6.26
CA ILE A 80 -9.86 5.88 6.99
C ILE A 80 -10.84 6.94 6.45
N THR A 81 -11.76 7.34 7.30
CA THR A 81 -12.85 8.27 7.00
C THR A 81 -13.25 9.04 8.26
N ARG A 82 -13.65 10.31 8.08
CA ARG A 82 -14.27 11.10 9.15
C ARG A 82 -15.79 10.94 9.19
N ASN A 83 -16.37 10.31 8.17
CA ASN A 83 -17.80 10.05 8.11
C ASN A 83 -18.12 8.74 8.85
N GLU A 84 -18.62 8.85 10.08
CA GLU A 84 -19.01 7.72 10.93
C GLU A 84 -20.29 7.01 10.46
N SER A 85 -21.14 7.68 9.68
CA SER A 85 -22.38 7.09 9.16
C SER A 85 -22.20 6.35 7.84
N LEU A 86 -20.96 6.26 7.33
CA LEU A 86 -20.66 5.55 6.10
C LEU A 86 -20.77 4.03 6.33
N ASP A 87 -21.79 3.41 5.74
CA ASP A 87 -21.87 1.95 5.67
C ASP A 87 -20.78 1.38 4.75
N LEU A 88 -19.92 0.53 5.30
CA LEU A 88 -18.83 -0.13 4.60
C LEU A 88 -19.12 -1.61 4.31
N GLY A 89 -20.24 -2.13 4.82
CA GLY A 89 -20.55 -3.55 4.85
C GLY A 89 -19.79 -4.32 5.93
N ASN A 90 -19.99 -5.65 5.94
CA ASN A 90 -19.45 -6.53 6.97
C ASN A 90 -17.97 -6.84 6.77
N GLY A 91 -17.20 -6.89 7.87
CA GLY A 91 -15.79 -7.30 7.86
C GLY A 91 -14.81 -6.20 7.45
N ILE A 92 -15.27 -4.94 7.33
CA ILE A 92 -14.44 -3.78 7.09
C ILE A 92 -14.32 -2.97 8.38
N HIS A 93 -13.09 -2.62 8.76
CA HIS A 93 -12.82 -1.71 9.87
C HIS A 93 -12.88 -0.26 9.40
N SER A 94 -13.35 0.65 10.25
CA SER A 94 -13.32 2.09 10.01
C SER A 94 -12.46 2.80 11.06
N ALA A 95 -11.73 3.83 10.64
CA ALA A 95 -10.93 4.65 11.53
C ALA A 95 -10.91 6.11 11.09
N LYS A 96 -10.65 7.03 12.02
CA LYS A 96 -10.69 8.49 11.77
C LYS A 96 -9.38 9.06 11.24
N SER A 97 -8.28 8.39 11.50
CA SER A 97 -6.91 8.78 11.15
C SER A 97 -6.02 7.56 11.04
N LEU A 98 -4.78 7.74 10.57
CA LEU A 98 -3.77 6.68 10.52
C LEU A 98 -3.46 6.15 11.93
N ASP A 99 -3.24 7.03 12.91
CA ASP A 99 -2.96 6.61 14.30
C ASP A 99 -4.13 5.86 14.93
N HIS A 100 -5.36 6.34 14.71
CA HIS A 100 -6.55 5.64 15.20
C HIS A 100 -6.68 4.25 14.54
N ALA A 101 -6.35 4.12 13.25
CA ALA A 101 -6.34 2.81 12.59
C ALA A 101 -5.31 1.86 13.22
N LEU A 102 -4.11 2.35 13.56
CA LEU A 102 -3.08 1.54 14.20
C LEU A 102 -3.45 1.13 15.63
N GLU A 103 -4.07 2.02 16.40
CA GLU A 103 -4.59 1.72 17.72
C GLU A 103 -5.71 0.67 17.66
N LEU A 104 -6.67 0.84 16.74
CA LEU A 104 -7.74 -0.13 16.50
C LEU A 104 -7.17 -1.51 16.19
N LEU A 105 -6.24 -1.59 15.22
CA LEU A 105 -5.62 -2.85 14.82
C LEU A 105 -4.88 -3.52 15.99
N TYR A 106 -4.16 -2.75 16.79
CA TYR A 106 -3.47 -3.25 17.97
C TYR A 106 -4.44 -3.84 19.00
N ARG A 107 -5.60 -3.19 19.23
CA ARG A 107 -6.62 -3.66 20.16
C ARG A 107 -7.37 -4.89 19.62
N THR A 108 -7.69 -4.93 18.33
CA THR A 108 -8.47 -6.01 17.71
C THR A 108 -7.65 -7.26 17.41
N TYR A 109 -6.39 -7.10 17.00
CA TYR A 109 -5.50 -8.18 16.56
C TYR A 109 -4.27 -8.29 17.45
N GLY A 110 -4.45 -8.04 18.75
CA GLY A 110 -3.40 -8.18 19.75
C GLY A 110 -3.01 -9.64 20.01
N SER A 111 -2.25 -9.87 21.08
CA SER A 111 -1.69 -11.19 21.42
C SER A 111 -2.71 -12.31 21.64
N GLU A 112 -3.94 -11.97 22.01
CA GLU A 112 -5.01 -12.95 22.27
C GLU A 112 -5.85 -13.28 21.02
N SER A 113 -5.59 -12.60 19.90
CA SER A 113 -6.35 -12.85 18.66
C SER A 113 -5.87 -14.12 17.96
N SER A 114 -6.83 -14.92 17.45
CA SER A 114 -6.54 -16.05 16.57
C SER A 114 -5.95 -15.62 15.21
N VAL A 115 -6.14 -14.34 14.85
CA VAL A 115 -5.59 -13.73 13.64
C VAL A 115 -4.50 -12.74 14.02
N GLN A 116 -3.28 -12.97 13.52
CA GLN A 116 -2.12 -12.12 13.75
C GLN A 116 -1.84 -11.21 12.55
N ILE A 117 -1.48 -9.96 12.82
CA ILE A 117 -1.07 -9.03 11.76
C ILE A 117 0.37 -9.31 11.35
N ASN A 118 0.56 -9.69 10.08
CA ASN A 118 1.88 -9.88 9.48
C ASN A 118 2.51 -8.53 9.07
N ARG A 119 1.87 -7.80 8.14
CA ARG A 119 2.30 -6.49 7.63
C ARG A 119 1.13 -5.51 7.52
N ILE A 120 1.42 -4.21 7.62
CA ILE A 120 0.44 -3.13 7.46
C ILE A 120 0.78 -2.31 6.22
N PHE A 121 -0.14 -2.29 5.26
CA PHE A 121 0.01 -1.56 4.00
C PHE A 121 -0.83 -0.30 3.97
N VAL A 122 -0.26 0.82 3.55
CA VAL A 122 -1.00 2.01 3.12
C VAL A 122 -1.13 1.95 1.60
N ILE A 123 -2.36 1.82 1.09
CA ILE A 123 -2.60 1.47 -0.33
C ILE A 123 -3.18 2.60 -1.18
N GLY A 124 -3.55 3.75 -0.59
CA GLY A 124 -4.14 4.79 -1.42
C GLY A 124 -4.84 5.95 -0.75
N GLY A 125 -4.94 7.00 -1.56
CA GLY A 125 -5.52 8.30 -1.26
C GLY A 125 -4.44 9.30 -0.92
N ALA A 126 -4.32 10.40 -1.68
CA ALA A 126 -3.26 11.40 -1.49
C ALA A 126 -3.16 11.92 -0.04
N GLN A 127 -4.30 12.15 0.62
CA GLN A 127 -4.32 12.57 2.03
C GLN A 127 -3.75 11.50 2.98
N LEU A 128 -4.09 10.22 2.75
CA LEU A 128 -3.57 9.14 3.57
C LEU A 128 -2.10 8.86 3.28
N TYR A 129 -1.69 8.92 2.01
CA TYR A 129 -0.27 8.87 1.66
C TYR A 129 0.51 9.99 2.33
N LYS A 130 -0.03 11.23 2.38
CA LYS A 130 0.66 12.33 3.07
C LYS A 130 0.84 12.03 4.55
N ALA A 131 -0.22 11.62 5.22
CA ALA A 131 -0.16 11.21 6.63
C ALA A 131 0.84 10.06 6.85
N ALA A 132 0.89 9.07 5.96
CA ALA A 132 1.83 7.96 6.05
C ALA A 132 3.29 8.40 5.84
N MET A 133 3.55 9.28 4.88
CA MET A 133 4.90 9.82 4.61
C MET A 133 5.47 10.59 5.80
N ASP A 134 4.60 11.32 6.51
CA ASP A 134 4.96 12.10 7.70
C ASP A 134 5.01 11.23 8.98
N HIS A 135 4.53 9.98 8.91
CA HIS A 135 4.44 9.12 10.09
C HIS A 135 5.78 8.41 10.37
N PRO A 136 6.26 8.39 11.63
CA PRO A 136 7.59 7.87 11.96
C PRO A 136 7.74 6.38 11.64
N LYS A 137 6.69 5.57 11.75
CA LYS A 137 6.76 4.12 11.47
C LYS A 137 6.81 3.71 10.00
N LEU A 138 6.66 4.64 9.06
CA LEU A 138 6.83 4.32 7.65
C LEU A 138 8.30 4.06 7.38
N ASP A 139 8.65 2.88 6.90
CA ASP A 139 10.04 2.50 6.57
C ASP A 139 10.21 2.11 5.10
N ARG A 140 9.10 1.94 4.37
CA ARG A 140 9.12 1.29 3.06
C ARG A 140 8.07 1.82 2.12
N ILE A 141 8.46 1.99 0.86
CA ILE A 141 7.59 2.28 -0.27
C ILE A 141 7.79 1.19 -1.32
N MET A 142 6.73 0.44 -1.61
CA MET A 142 6.63 -0.46 -2.76
C MET A 142 6.06 0.34 -3.91
N ALA A 143 6.90 0.72 -4.87
CA ALA A 143 6.51 1.60 -5.96
C ALA A 143 6.43 0.84 -7.29
N THR A 144 5.36 1.05 -8.04
CA THR A 144 5.34 0.78 -9.48
C THR A 144 5.56 2.12 -10.20
N ILE A 145 6.67 2.25 -10.91
CA ILE A 145 7.00 3.46 -11.68
C ILE A 145 6.52 3.30 -13.11
N ILE A 146 5.59 4.14 -13.54
CA ILE A 146 5.01 4.14 -14.88
C ILE A 146 5.73 5.17 -15.75
N TYR A 147 6.45 4.70 -16.77
CA TYR A 147 7.20 5.51 -17.73
C TYR A 147 6.32 5.90 -18.92
N LYS A 148 5.19 6.55 -18.61
CA LYS A 148 4.29 7.10 -19.63
C LYS A 148 3.80 8.45 -19.18
N ASP A 149 3.77 9.38 -20.12
CA ASP A 149 3.15 10.68 -19.88
C ASP A 149 1.63 10.51 -19.84
N ILE A 150 1.05 10.77 -18.67
CA ILE A 150 -0.35 10.58 -18.39
C ILE A 150 -0.81 11.79 -17.60
N HIS A 151 -1.86 12.43 -18.08
CA HIS A 151 -2.49 13.50 -17.34
C HIS A 151 -3.14 12.95 -16.06
N CYS A 152 -2.64 13.40 -14.91
CA CYS A 152 -3.16 13.09 -13.58
C CYS A 152 -3.66 14.37 -12.89
N ASP A 153 -4.69 14.24 -12.04
CA ASP A 153 -5.20 15.33 -11.19
C ASP A 153 -4.91 15.09 -9.69
N VAL A 154 -4.44 13.88 -9.33
CA VAL A 154 -3.96 13.52 -8.01
C VAL A 154 -2.50 13.09 -8.08
N PHE A 155 -1.69 13.65 -7.18
CA PHE A 155 -0.25 13.41 -7.12
C PHE A 155 0.17 12.82 -5.78
N PHE A 156 1.24 12.03 -5.81
CA PHE A 156 1.91 11.53 -4.62
C PHE A 156 2.58 12.69 -3.87
N PRO A 157 2.50 12.74 -2.53
CA PRO A 157 2.83 13.95 -1.76
C PRO A 157 4.33 14.22 -1.58
N LEU A 158 5.21 13.26 -1.90
CA LEU A 158 6.65 13.41 -1.71
C LEU A 158 7.41 12.90 -2.95
N LYS A 159 8.38 13.67 -3.44
CA LYS A 159 9.22 13.23 -4.54
C LYS A 159 10.37 12.33 -4.08
N PHE A 160 10.05 11.18 -3.48
CA PHE A 160 10.99 10.29 -2.79
C PHE A 160 12.15 9.73 -3.66
N ARG A 161 12.05 9.84 -4.98
CA ARG A 161 13.07 9.40 -5.95
C ARG A 161 14.00 10.53 -6.38
N ASP A 162 13.70 11.77 -6.00
CA ASP A 162 14.47 12.95 -6.37
C ASP A 162 15.72 13.06 -5.46
N LYS A 163 16.79 13.67 -5.99
CA LYS A 163 18.07 13.82 -5.27
C LYS A 163 17.95 14.49 -3.90
N GLU A 164 16.97 15.38 -3.71
CA GLU A 164 16.70 16.03 -2.43
C GLU A 164 16.41 15.01 -1.31
N TRP A 165 15.82 13.86 -1.65
CA TRP A 165 15.40 12.84 -0.70
C TRP A 165 16.37 11.65 -0.63
N SER A 166 17.51 11.68 -1.32
CA SER A 166 18.42 10.53 -1.40
C SER A 166 19.14 10.20 -0.08
N SER A 167 19.15 11.12 0.89
CA SER A 167 19.64 10.87 2.26
C SER A 167 18.60 10.21 3.16
N VAL A 168 17.34 10.17 2.74
CA VAL A 168 16.22 9.60 3.50
C VAL A 168 15.75 8.30 2.85
N TRP A 169 15.52 8.33 1.54
CA TRP A 169 14.97 7.20 0.79
C TRP A 169 16.03 6.62 -0.15
N LYS A 170 16.23 5.30 -0.02
CA LYS A 170 17.15 4.54 -0.86
C LYS A 170 16.38 3.52 -1.70
N LYS A 171 16.64 3.49 -3.00
CA LYS A 171 16.18 2.39 -3.89
C LYS A 171 16.98 1.14 -3.55
N GLU A 172 16.30 0.08 -3.19
CA GLU A 172 16.91 -1.21 -2.89
C GLU A 172 17.16 -2.03 -4.16
N LYS A 173 18.06 -3.02 -4.06
CA LYS A 173 18.36 -3.89 -5.21
C LYS A 173 17.14 -4.76 -5.50
N HIS A 174 17.03 -5.20 -6.75
CA HIS A 174 15.94 -6.07 -7.16
C HIS A 174 15.90 -7.39 -6.36
N SER A 175 17.06 -7.93 -5.97
CA SER A 175 17.15 -9.11 -5.10
C SER A 175 16.52 -8.89 -3.73
N ASP A 176 16.66 -7.68 -3.16
CA ASP A 176 16.10 -7.34 -1.86
C ASP A 176 14.58 -7.17 -1.95
N LEU A 177 14.09 -6.64 -3.08
CA LEU A 177 12.66 -6.60 -3.41
C LEU A 177 12.07 -8.01 -3.50
N GLU A 178 12.67 -8.92 -4.30
CA GLU A 178 12.19 -10.31 -4.41
C GLU A 178 12.20 -11.03 -3.07
N SER A 179 13.27 -10.88 -2.30
CA SER A 179 13.40 -11.44 -0.95
C SER A 179 12.28 -10.95 -0.02
N TRP A 180 12.01 -9.64 -0.03
CA TRP A 180 10.98 -9.07 0.83
C TRP A 180 9.56 -9.46 0.41
N VAL A 181 9.29 -9.51 -0.90
CA VAL A 181 8.02 -10.00 -1.46
C VAL A 181 7.82 -11.50 -1.21
N GLY A 182 8.92 -12.25 -1.10
CA GLY A 182 8.91 -13.70 -0.87
C GLY A 182 8.70 -14.52 -2.15
N THR A 183 8.84 -13.90 -3.33
CA THR A 183 8.69 -14.57 -4.62
C THR A 183 9.36 -13.77 -5.73
N LYS A 184 9.42 -14.38 -6.93
CA LYS A 184 9.95 -13.73 -8.12
C LYS A 184 9.15 -12.48 -8.48
N VAL A 185 9.86 -11.39 -8.80
CA VAL A 185 9.29 -10.14 -9.31
C VAL A 185 9.91 -9.90 -10.68
N PRO A 186 9.17 -9.46 -11.71
CA PRO A 186 9.80 -9.15 -13.00
C PRO A 186 10.87 -8.08 -12.83
N HIS A 187 12.06 -8.34 -13.37
CA HIS A 187 13.21 -7.45 -13.27
C HIS A 187 13.25 -6.45 -14.42
N GLY A 188 13.48 -5.18 -14.09
CA GLY A 188 13.57 -4.09 -15.06
C GLY A 188 12.20 -3.64 -15.57
N LYS A 189 12.19 -3.00 -16.74
CA LYS A 189 10.97 -2.47 -17.35
C LYS A 189 10.12 -3.58 -17.95
N ILE A 190 8.86 -3.59 -17.58
CA ILE A 190 7.82 -4.47 -18.11
C ILE A 190 7.01 -3.66 -19.11
N ASN A 191 6.80 -4.23 -20.29
CA ASN A 191 5.85 -3.70 -21.26
C ASN A 191 4.48 -4.39 -21.12
N GLU A 192 3.41 -3.60 -21.04
CA GLU A 192 2.01 -4.05 -21.05
C GLU A 192 1.15 -2.99 -21.74
N ASP A 193 0.46 -3.36 -22.83
CA ASP A 193 -0.50 -2.50 -23.52
C ASP A 193 0.04 -1.09 -23.87
N GLY A 194 1.32 -1.00 -24.25
CA GLY A 194 1.99 0.25 -24.57
C GLY A 194 2.33 1.13 -23.35
N PHE A 195 2.37 0.56 -22.16
CA PHE A 195 2.95 1.15 -20.95
C PHE A 195 4.24 0.41 -20.60
N ASP A 196 5.29 1.16 -20.32
CA ASP A 196 6.47 0.64 -19.65
C ASP A 196 6.40 0.99 -18.17
N TYR A 197 6.64 0.01 -17.30
CA TYR A 197 6.74 0.26 -15.86
C TYR A 197 7.73 -0.67 -15.16
N GLU A 198 8.21 -0.25 -13.99
CA GLU A 198 9.20 -0.99 -13.18
C GLU A 198 8.71 -1.09 -11.73
N PHE A 199 8.90 -2.25 -11.11
CA PHE A 199 8.68 -2.44 -9.68
C PHE A 199 9.93 -2.09 -8.90
N GLU A 200 9.81 -1.14 -7.97
CA GLU A 200 10.88 -0.65 -7.11
C GLU A 200 10.50 -0.85 -5.64
N MET A 201 11.49 -1.13 -4.79
CA MET A 201 11.37 -1.02 -3.34
C MET A 201 12.27 0.12 -2.88
N TRP A 202 11.71 1.03 -2.09
CA TRP A 202 12.45 2.10 -1.45
C TRP A 202 12.34 1.96 0.06
N THR A 203 13.43 2.17 0.77
CA THR A 203 13.46 2.11 2.23
C THR A 203 14.12 3.32 2.83
N ARG A 204 13.77 3.59 4.09
CA ARG A 204 14.47 4.54 4.97
C ARG A 204 14.75 3.87 6.31
N ASP A 205 15.76 4.36 7.01
CA ASP A 205 15.99 3.96 8.39
C ASP A 205 14.91 4.55 9.30
N LEU A 206 14.57 3.80 10.37
CA LEU A 206 13.65 4.22 11.43
C LEU A 206 14.39 4.78 12.63
#